data_AF-A0A948BFJ8-F1
#
_entry.id   AF-A0A948BFJ8-F1
#
_cell.length_a   1.000
_cell.length_b   1.000
_cell.length_c   1.000
_cell.angle_alpha   90.00
_cell.angle_beta   90.00
_cell.angle_gamma   90.00
#
_symmetry.space_group_name_H-M   'P 1'
#
loop_
_entity.id
_entity.type
_entity.pdbx_description
1 polymer ?
#
loop_
_entity_poly.entity_id
_entity_poly.type
_entity_poly.pdbx_seq_one_letter_code
_entity_poly.pdbx_strand_id
1 'polypeptide(L)' 'MIYLILGIMLVVAGGVVTVVFWVPQVCDRAKIKQLAGSKYPLVYVIYIANGPLLLLLGIISIIKYYAST' A
#
# COMPACT_ATOMS: atom_id res chain seq x y z
N MET A 1 21.37 -2.48 7.36
CA MET A 1 21.12 -1.07 7.04
C MET A 1 20.25 -0.89 5.80
N ILE A 2 20.62 -1.40 4.62
CA ILE A 2 19.82 -1.21 3.39
C ILE A 2 18.39 -1.76 3.49
N TYR A 3 18.20 -2.97 4.04
CA TYR A 3 16.88 -3.58 4.23
C TYR A 3 15.99 -2.80 5.21
N LEU A 4 16.59 -2.17 6.23
CA LEU A 4 15.88 -1.34 7.20
C LEU A 4 15.34 -0.08 6.53
N ILE A 5 16.20 0.65 5.80
CA ILE A 5 15.82 1.90 5.11
C ILE A 5 14.76 1.62 4.05
N LEU A 6 14.95 0.57 3.24
CA LEU A 6 14.00 0.17 2.21
C LEU A 6 12.67 -0.28 2.82
N GLY A 7 12.72 -1.05 3.91
CA GLY A 7 11.54 -1.45 4.66
C GLY A 7 10.76 -0.27 5.22
N ILE A 8 11.42 0.72 5.83
CA ILE A 8 10.76 1.93 6.34
C ILE A 8 10.09 2.71 5.22
N MET A 9 10.77 2.93 4.09
CA MET A 9 10.17 3.65 2.95
C MET A 9 8.91 2.94 2.43
N LEU A 10 8.96 1.61 2.31
CA LEU A 10 7.82 0.81 1.87
C LEU A 10 6.66 0.84 2.88
N VAL A 11 6.94 0.76 4.19
CA VAL A 11 5.89 0.87 5.21
C VAL A 11 5.21 2.24 5.17
N VAL A 12 5.98 3.32 5.05
CA VAL A 12 5.42 4.68 4.99
C VAL A 12 4.59 4.86 3.72
N ALA A 13 5.14 4.53 2.55
CA ALA A 13 4.43 4.67 1.28
C ALA A 13 3.16 3.79 1.23
N GLY A 14 3.28 2.51 1.59
CA GLY A 14 2.17 1.58 1.62
C GLY A 14 1.12 1.95 2.66
N GLY A 15 1.55 2.47 3.82
CA GLY A 15 0.66 2.95 4.88
C GLY A 15 -0.16 4.15 4.45
N VAL A 16 0.47 5.17 3.85
CA VAL A 16 -0.22 6.35 3.33
C VAL A 16 -1.24 5.96 2.27
N VAL A 17 -0.85 5.14 1.28
CA VAL A 17 -1.77 4.70 0.21
C VAL A 17 -2.92 3.86 0.79
N THR A 18 -2.64 3.01 1.78
CA THR A 18 -3.67 2.22 2.44
C THR A 18 -4.68 3.11 3.15
N VAL A 19 -4.21 4.06 3.97
CA VAL A 19 -5.09 4.97 4.70
C VAL A 19 -5.92 5.82 3.73
N VAL A 20 -5.29 6.41 2.73
CA VAL A 20 -5.97 7.31 1.78
C VAL A 20 -7.03 6.58 0.97
N PHE A 21 -6.75 5.37 0.49
CA PHE A 21 -7.66 4.68 -0.42
C PHE A 21 -8.69 3.77 0.27
N TRP A 22 -8.31 3.16 1.40
CA TRP A 22 -9.15 2.15 2.06
C TRP A 22 -10.03 2.72 3.16
N VAL A 23 -9.65 3.85 3.76
CA VAL A 23 -10.49 4.51 4.75
C VAL A 23 -11.67 5.16 4.01
N PRO A 24 -12.91 4.69 4.23
CA PRO A 24 -14.08 5.17 3.48
C PRO A 24 -14.40 6.65 3.73
N GLN A 25 -13.89 7.22 4.82
CA GLN A 25 -14.00 8.65 5.12
C GLN A 25 -13.04 9.52 4.30
N VAL A 26 -11.99 8.94 3.71
CA VAL A 26 -10.95 9.66 2.95
C VAL A 26 -11.17 9.55 1.44
N CYS A 27 -11.63 8.38 0.95
CA CYS A 27 -11.93 8.19 -0.47
C CYS A 27 -13.33 7.58 -0.68
N ASP A 28 -14.14 8.28 -1.48
CA ASP A 28 -15.43 7.78 -1.94
C ASP A 28 -15.24 6.77 -3.08
N ARG A 29 -15.25 5.49 -2.72
CA ARG A 29 -15.11 4.38 -3.66
C ARG A 29 -16.23 4.34 -4.70
N ALA A 30 -17.42 4.85 -4.39
CA ALA A 30 -18.53 4.91 -5.35
C ALA A 30 -18.23 5.89 -6.49
N LYS A 31 -17.70 7.07 -6.16
CA LYS A 31 -17.20 8.04 -7.17
C LYS A 31 -16.07 7.47 -8.00
N ILE A 32 -15.10 6.78 -7.39
CA ILE A 32 -13.98 6.18 -8.12
C ILE A 32 -14.48 5.09 -9.07
N LYS A 33 -15.44 4.26 -8.64
CA LYS A 33 -16.07 3.25 -9.50
C LYS A 33 -16.83 3.89 -10.66
N GLN A 34 -17.53 4.99 -10.42
CA GLN A 34 -18.25 5.72 -11.46
C GLN A 34 -17.29 6.36 -12.49
N LEU A 35 -16.16 6.92 -12.04
CA LEU A 35 -15.14 7.52 -12.90
C LEU A 35 -14.32 6.48 -13.67
N ALA A 36 -13.93 5.38 -13.02
CA ALA A 36 -13.10 4.34 -13.62
C ALA A 36 -13.90 3.39 -14.52
N GLY A 37 -15.22 3.29 -14.33
CA GLY A 37 -16.10 2.44 -15.13
C GLY A 37 -15.61 1.00 -15.19
N SER A 38 -15.44 0.46 -16.41
CA SER A 38 -14.94 -0.91 -16.64
C SER A 38 -13.49 -1.13 -16.19
N LYS A 39 -12.71 -0.07 -16.00
CA LYS A 39 -11.31 -0.12 -15.54
C LYS A 39 -11.18 -0.16 -14.01
N TYR A 40 -12.30 -0.06 -13.28
CA TYR A 40 -12.31 -0.09 -11.82
C TYR A 40 -11.58 -1.31 -11.21
N PRO A 41 -11.68 -2.54 -11.75
CA PRO A 41 -10.92 -3.68 -11.24
C PRO A 41 -9.40 -3.46 -11.32
N LEU A 42 -8.91 -2.87 -12.40
CA LEU A 42 -7.49 -2.57 -12.56
C LEU A 42 -7.03 -1.51 -11.56
N VAL A 43 -7.82 -0.45 -11.39
CA VAL A 43 -7.56 0.59 -10.38
C VAL A 43 -7.49 -0.03 -8.99
N TYR A 44 -8.44 -0.90 -8.65
CA TYR A 44 -8.47 -1.58 -7.37
C TYR A 44 -7.24 -2.47 -7.13
N VAL A 45 -6.78 -3.21 -8.16
CA VAL A 45 -5.54 -4.01 -8.10
C VAL A 45 -4.32 -3.12 -7.85
N ILE A 46 -4.21 -1.98 -8.54
CA ILE A 46 -3.11 -1.03 -8.33
C ILE A 46 -3.10 -0.52 -6.90
N TYR A 47 -4.26 -0.15 -6.34
CA TYR A 47 -4.34 0.32 -4.95
C TYR A 47 -4.09 -0.78 -3.91
N ILE A 48 -4.48 -2.03 -4.17
CA ILE A 48 -4.10 -3.18 -3.32
C ILE A 48 -2.58 -3.38 -3.33
N ALA A 49 -1.98 -3.40 -4.53
CA ALA A 49 -0.55 -3.63 -4.72
C ALA A 49 0.30 -2.54 -4.06
N ASN A 50 -0.10 -1.28 -4.20
CA ASN A 50 0.67 -0.14 -3.72
C ASN A 50 0.34 0.29 -2.28
N GLY A 51 -0.76 -0.21 -1.71
CA GLY A 51 -1.12 0.04 -0.31
C GLY A 51 -0.76 -1.16 0.57
N PRO A 52 -1.72 -2.06 0.86
CA PRO A 52 -1.53 -3.17 1.80
C PRO A 52 -0.33 -4.07 1.46
N LEU A 53 -0.15 -4.45 0.19
CA LEU A 53 0.95 -5.32 -0.22
C LEU A 53 2.32 -4.64 -0.04
N LEU A 54 2.42 -3.36 -0.40
CA LEU A 54 3.64 -2.58 -0.28
C LEU A 54 4.02 -2.37 1.19
N LEU A 55 3.02 -2.11 2.06
CA LEU A 55 3.20 -2.06 3.50
C LEU A 55 3.69 -3.40 4.06
N LEU A 56 3.09 -4.51 3.61
CA LEU A 56 3.45 -5.87 4.04
C LEU A 56 4.88 -6.24 3.60
N LEU A 57 5.29 -5.88 2.38
CA LEU A 57 6.67 -6.01 1.91
C LEU A 57 7.66 -5.18 2.74
N GLY A 58 7.26 -3.97 3.14
CA GLY A 58 8.04 -3.14 4.03
C GLY A 58 8.26 -3.80 5.39
N ILE A 59 7.20 -4.31 6.02
CA ILE A 59 7.27 -5.03 7.29
C ILE A 59 8.18 -6.26 7.18
N ILE A 60 8.02 -7.08 6.14
CA ILE A 60 8.87 -8.26 5.90
C ILE A 60 10.33 -7.85 5.78
N SER A 61 10.63 -6.76 5.06
CA SER A 61 12.00 -6.27 4.89
C SER A 61 12.62 -5.83 6.22
N ILE A 62 11.84 -5.18 7.09
CA ILE A 62 12.27 -4.80 8.45
C ILE A 62 12.51 -6.05 9.31
N ILE A 63 11.59 -7.02 9.31
CA ILE A 63 11.75 -8.27 10.06
C ILE A 63 13.01 -9.02 9.61
N LYS A 64 13.23 -9.13 8.31
CA LYS A 64 14.41 -9.80 7.74
C LYS A 64 15.71 -9.13 8.16
N TYR A 65 15.73 -7.80 8.25
CA TYR A 65 16.88 -7.07 8.75
C TYR A 65 17.24 -7.48 10.20
N TYR A 66 16.25 -7.52 11.09
CA TYR A 66 16.47 -7.93 12.48
C TYR A 66 16.80 -9.41 12.63
N ALA A 67 16.25 -10.29 11.79
CA ALA A 67 16.58 -11.72 11.81
C ALA A 67 18.00 -12.04 11.31
N SER A 68 18.65 -11.10 10.61
CA SER A 68 19.99 -11.27 10.01
C SER A 68 21.09 -10.52 10.76
N THR A 69 20.77 -9.90 11.90
CA THR A 69 21.70 -9.12 12.76
C THR A 69 21.84 -9.83 14.09
#